data_AF-A0A7S3F2V9-F1
#
_entry.id   AF-A0A7S3F2V9-F1
#
_cell.length_a   1.000
_cell.length_b   1.000
_cell.length_c   1.000
_cell.angle_alpha   90.00
_cell.angle_beta   90.00
_cell.angle_gamma   90.00
#
_symmetry.space_group_name_H-M   'P 1'
#
loop_
_entity.id
_entity.type
_entity.pdbx_description
1 polymer ?
#
loop_
_entity_poly.entity_id
_entity_poly.type
_entity_poly.pdbx_seq_one_letter_code
_entity_poly.pdbx_strand_id
1 'polypeptide(L)'
;INYANERLQQFFLVSVLHTEESIHRGEGVDWPEIELPDNQGCIDLISSKDTGILQLFDTACSLQGSKEPLVFEQINKAHLGKSKFFTKSRGLRQNEAFTVCHYAGDVTYHSGAFVEGDDEDA
;
A
#
# COMPACT_ATOMS: atom_id res chain seq x y z
N ILE A 1 7.23 -0.09 -6.11
CA ILE A 1 8.28 -0.55 -5.15
C ILE A 1 7.70 -0.82 -3.77
N ASN A 2 7.14 0.18 -3.08
CA ASN A 2 6.65 0.01 -1.69
C ASN A 2 5.62 -1.12 -1.52
N TYR A 3 4.68 -1.29 -2.44
CA TYR A 3 3.75 -2.42 -2.44
C TYR A 3 4.44 -3.80 -2.43
N ALA A 4 5.50 -3.97 -3.22
CA ALA A 4 6.25 -5.22 -3.26
C ALA A 4 6.96 -5.47 -1.93
N ASN A 5 7.54 -4.42 -1.33
CA ASN A 5 8.16 -4.48 -0.01
C ASN A 5 7.14 -4.82 1.09
N GLU A 6 5.91 -4.32 1.00
CA GLU A 6 4.82 -4.66 1.93
C GLU A 6 4.53 -6.18 1.91
N ARG A 7 4.49 -6.78 0.72
CA ARG A 7 4.29 -8.22 0.55
C ARG A 7 5.50 -9.04 0.99
N LEU A 8 6.71 -8.56 0.69
CA LEU A 8 7.96 -9.19 1.14
C LEU A 8 8.05 -9.19 2.67
N GLN A 9 7.70 -8.08 3.31
CA GLN A 9 7.68 -7.96 4.76
C GLN A 9 6.68 -8.95 5.38
N GLN A 10 5.47 -9.03 4.83
CA GLN A 10 4.45 -9.99 5.28
C GLN A 10 4.95 -11.44 5.14
N PHE A 11 5.51 -11.78 3.98
CA PHE A 11 6.03 -13.11 3.71
C PHE A 11 7.18 -13.48 4.65
N PHE A 12 8.12 -12.56 4.86
CA PHE A 12 9.27 -12.75 5.73
C PHE A 12 8.83 -13.01 7.18
N LEU A 13 7.93 -12.18 7.72
CA LEU A 13 7.43 -12.33 9.09
C LEU A 13 6.73 -13.68 9.30
N VAL A 14 5.86 -14.08 8.37
CA VAL A 14 5.16 -15.38 8.44
C VAL A 14 6.15 -16.55 8.34
N SER A 15 7.12 -16.47 7.43
CA SER A 15 8.09 -17.55 7.21
C SER A 15 9.00 -17.74 8.42
N VAL A 16 9.49 -16.65 9.00
CA VAL A 16 10.34 -16.68 10.20
C VAL A 16 9.54 -17.23 11.37
N LEU A 17 8.31 -16.71 11.60
CA LEU A 17 7.47 -17.16 12.70
C LEU A 17 7.19 -18.67 12.63
N HIS A 18 6.81 -19.17 11.45
CA HIS A 18 6.56 -20.59 11.24
C HIS A 18 7.82 -21.45 11.44
N THR A 19 8.99 -20.94 11.02
CA THR A 19 10.27 -21.64 11.20
C THR A 19 10.61 -21.76 12.68
N GLU A 20 10.51 -20.67 13.43
CA GLU A 20 10.76 -20.65 14.87
C GLU A 20 9.79 -21.57 15.62
N GLU A 21 8.50 -21.54 15.31
CA GLU A 21 7.52 -22.44 15.91
C GLU A 21 7.88 -23.91 15.67
N SER A 22 8.32 -24.25 14.46
CA SER A 22 8.74 -25.62 14.12
C SER A 22 9.95 -26.07 14.93
N ILE A 23 10.90 -25.17 15.21
CA ILE A 23 12.09 -25.48 16.02
C ILE A 23 11.68 -25.74 17.47
N HIS A 24 10.90 -24.84 18.07
CA HIS A 24 10.47 -24.96 19.47
C HIS A 24 9.62 -26.22 19.71
N ARG A 25 8.69 -26.53 18.78
CA ARG A 25 7.93 -27.78 18.82
C ARG A 25 8.82 -29.02 18.70
N GLY A 26 9.88 -28.96 17.89
CA GLY A 26 10.85 -30.05 17.76
C GLY A 26 11.70 -30.27 19.02
N GLU A 27 11.99 -29.21 19.76
CA GLU A 27 12.73 -29.25 21.02
C GLU A 27 11.85 -29.57 22.25
N GLY A 28 10.52 -29.63 22.06
CA GLY A 28 9.56 -29.86 23.15
C GLY A 28 9.41 -28.65 24.08
N VAL A 29 9.71 -27.45 23.59
CA VAL A 29 9.60 -26.19 24.32
C VAL A 29 8.27 -25.52 23.99
N ASP A 30 7.60 -24.99 25.01
CA ASP A 30 6.36 -24.23 24.83
C ASP A 30 6.63 -22.96 24.02
N TRP A 31 5.90 -22.81 22.91
CA TRP A 31 5.96 -21.63 22.04
C TRP A 31 4.74 -20.73 22.27
N PRO A 32 4.94 -19.45 22.66
CA PRO A 32 3.83 -18.52 22.85
C PRO A 32 3.25 -18.07 21.51
N GLU A 33 1.95 -17.74 21.50
CA GLU A 33 1.32 -17.12 20.34
C GLU A 33 1.88 -15.69 20.15
N ILE A 34 2.35 -15.40 18.93
CA ILE A 34 2.92 -14.10 18.58
C ILE A 34 1.96 -13.37 17.64
N GLU A 35 1.51 -12.19 18.04
CA GLU A 35 0.72 -11.31 17.18
C GLU A 35 1.61 -10.65 16.12
N LEU A 36 1.34 -10.93 14.84
CA LEU A 36 2.03 -10.28 13.73
C LEU A 36 1.43 -8.89 13.46
N PRO A 37 2.26 -7.89 13.10
CA PRO A 37 1.76 -6.61 12.61
C PRO A 37 0.88 -6.82 11.38
N ASP A 38 -0.41 -6.47 11.49
CA ASP A 38 -1.36 -6.56 10.38
C ASP A 38 -1.08 -5.43 9.37
N ASN A 39 -0.36 -5.76 8.30
CA ASN A 39 -0.18 -4.92 7.13
C ASN A 39 -1.12 -5.30 5.96
N GLN A 40 -2.03 -6.26 6.17
CA GLN A 40 -2.96 -6.73 5.14
C GLN A 40 -3.85 -5.58 4.67
N GLY A 41 -4.31 -4.73 5.59
CA GLY A 41 -5.11 -3.57 5.20
C GLY A 41 -4.35 -2.52 4.37
N CYS A 42 -3.01 -2.43 4.48
CA CYS A 42 -2.20 -1.59 3.58
C CYS A 42 -2.05 -2.24 2.20
N ILE A 43 -1.86 -3.56 2.15
CA ILE A 43 -1.81 -4.34 0.90
C ILE A 43 -3.14 -4.20 0.16
N ASP A 44 -4.26 -4.40 0.85
CA ASP A 44 -5.61 -4.31 0.29
C ASP A 44 -5.94 -2.89 -0.19
N LEU A 45 -5.52 -1.86 0.58
CA LEU A 45 -5.66 -0.47 0.15
C LEU A 45 -5.02 -0.22 -1.21
N ILE A 46 -3.87 -0.85 -1.49
CA ILE A 46 -3.16 -0.66 -2.75
C ILE A 46 -3.71 -1.56 -3.86
N SER A 47 -3.94 -2.85 -3.58
CA SER A 47 -4.20 -3.88 -4.59
C SER A 47 -5.62 -4.45 -4.65
N SER A 48 -6.55 -3.95 -3.83
CA SER A 48 -7.94 -4.42 -3.88
C SER A 48 -8.55 -4.22 -5.27
N LYS A 49 -9.27 -5.24 -5.75
CA LYS A 49 -9.88 -5.24 -7.09
C LYS A 49 -11.07 -4.31 -7.24
N ASP A 50 -11.72 -3.94 -6.13
CA ASP A 50 -12.93 -3.13 -6.17
C ASP A 50 -12.61 -1.65 -6.02
N THR A 51 -11.75 -1.32 -5.04
CA THR A 51 -11.46 0.07 -4.65
C THR A 51 -9.98 0.32 -4.38
N GLY A 52 -9.08 -0.60 -4.75
CA GLY A 52 -7.65 -0.39 -4.53
C GLY A 52 -7.11 0.79 -5.34
N ILE A 53 -6.06 1.42 -4.82
CA ILE A 53 -5.41 2.56 -5.47
C ILE A 53 -5.03 2.21 -6.93
N LEU A 54 -4.46 1.03 -7.17
CA LEU A 54 -4.08 0.58 -8.52
C LEU A 54 -5.28 0.45 -9.46
N GLN A 55 -6.40 -0.11 -8.96
CA GLN A 55 -7.62 -0.24 -9.76
C GLN A 55 -8.21 1.13 -10.13
N LEU A 56 -8.17 2.10 -9.21
CA LEU A 56 -8.63 3.46 -9.47
C LEU A 56 -7.77 4.15 -10.54
N PHE A 57 -6.45 3.92 -10.52
CA PHE A 57 -5.55 4.37 -11.59
C PHE A 57 -5.86 3.69 -12.93
N ASP A 58 -5.96 2.36 -12.97
CA ASP A 58 -6.25 1.63 -14.21
C ASP A 58 -7.56 2.09 -14.86
N THR A 59 -8.59 2.28 -14.03
CA THR A 59 -9.90 2.78 -14.49
C THR A 59 -9.77 4.19 -15.07
N ALA A 60 -9.03 5.08 -14.40
CA ALA A 60 -8.80 6.43 -14.87
C ALA A 60 -7.98 6.49 -16.17
N CYS A 61 -6.93 5.67 -16.30
CA CYS A 61 -6.11 5.59 -17.51
C CYS A 61 -6.91 5.02 -18.71
N SER A 62 -7.83 4.08 -18.46
CA SER A 62 -8.70 3.53 -19.50
C SER A 62 -9.75 4.54 -20.00
N LEU A 63 -10.19 5.46 -19.13
CA LEU A 63 -11.05 6.58 -19.48
C LEU A 63 -10.23 7.64 -20.22
N GLN A 64 -10.29 7.64 -21.56
CA GLN A 64 -9.67 8.66 -22.41
C GLN A 64 -10.06 10.07 -21.94
N GLY A 65 -9.14 10.79 -21.29
CA GLY A 65 -9.34 12.17 -20.82
C GLY A 65 -9.36 12.37 -19.30
N SER A 66 -9.11 11.34 -18.48
CA SER A 66 -8.95 11.54 -17.03
C SER A 66 -7.70 12.36 -16.74
N LYS A 67 -7.89 13.57 -16.22
CA LYS A 67 -6.77 14.41 -15.76
C LYS A 67 -6.26 13.85 -14.43
N GLU A 68 -4.94 13.73 -14.25
CA GLU A 68 -4.32 13.26 -12.99
C GLU A 68 -4.94 13.87 -11.72
N PRO A 69 -5.26 15.17 -11.65
CA PRO A 69 -5.88 15.74 -10.46
C PRO A 69 -7.22 15.10 -10.06
N LEU A 70 -8.01 14.64 -11.05
CA LEU A 70 -9.29 13.98 -10.79
C LEU A 70 -9.10 12.59 -10.18
N VAL A 71 -8.05 11.88 -10.58
CA VAL A 71 -7.72 10.54 -10.05
C VAL A 71 -7.32 10.65 -8.58
N PHE A 72 -6.47 11.64 -8.25
CA PHE A 72 -6.04 11.89 -6.88
C PHE A 72 -7.20 12.32 -5.98
N GLU A 73 -8.12 13.14 -6.49
CA GLU A 73 -9.33 13.51 -5.76
C GLU A 73 -10.23 12.29 -5.51
N GLN A 74 -10.39 11.40 -6.49
CA GLN A 74 -11.15 10.15 -6.34
C GLN A 74 -10.52 9.21 -5.30
N ILE A 75 -9.19 9.02 -5.34
CA ILE A 75 -8.45 8.21 -4.36
C ILE A 75 -8.64 8.78 -2.95
N ASN A 76 -8.46 10.09 -2.78
CA ASN A 76 -8.69 10.75 -1.50
C ASN A 76 -10.14 10.58 -1.02
N LYS A 77 -11.13 10.75 -1.89
CA LYS A 77 -12.55 10.54 -1.55
C LYS A 77 -12.88 9.08 -1.21
N ALA A 78 -12.21 8.13 -1.87
CA ALA A 78 -12.42 6.72 -1.66
C ALA A 78 -11.92 6.28 -0.28
N HIS A 79 -10.75 6.76 0.18
CA HIS A 79 -10.04 6.19 1.33
C HIS A 79 -9.89 7.11 2.55
N LEU A 80 -9.98 8.43 2.39
CA LEU A 80 -9.78 9.36 3.49
C LEU A 80 -10.83 9.16 4.60
N GLY A 81 -10.37 8.88 5.81
CA GLY A 81 -11.22 8.61 6.97
C GLY A 81 -11.87 7.22 6.98
N LYS A 82 -11.58 6.35 6.00
CA LYS A 82 -12.10 4.97 5.93
C LYS A 82 -11.03 3.91 6.21
N SER A 83 -9.77 4.21 5.94
CA SER A 83 -8.64 3.31 6.23
C SER A 83 -7.68 3.95 7.22
N LYS A 84 -7.20 3.18 8.20
CA LYS A 84 -6.10 3.59 9.09
C LYS A 84 -4.76 3.71 8.35
N PHE A 85 -4.66 3.12 7.16
CA PHE A 85 -3.45 3.13 6.32
C PHE A 85 -3.45 4.27 5.29
N PHE A 86 -4.43 5.16 5.34
CA PHE A 86 -4.55 6.27 4.40
C PHE A 86 -4.79 7.58 5.15
N THR A 87 -3.97 8.59 4.88
CA THR A 87 -4.07 9.90 5.54
C THR A 87 -4.00 11.05 4.55
N LYS A 88 -4.45 12.21 5.02
CA LYS A 88 -4.39 13.45 4.23
C LYS A 88 -2.94 13.90 4.11
N SER A 89 -2.52 14.23 2.90
CA SER A 89 -1.23 14.87 2.63
C SER A 89 -1.11 16.22 3.38
N ARG A 90 -0.04 16.39 4.15
CA ARG A 90 0.16 17.57 4.98
C ARG A 90 0.61 18.75 4.11
N GLY A 91 -0.20 19.81 4.07
CA GLY A 91 0.12 21.06 3.36
C GLY A 91 -0.11 21.02 1.85
N LEU A 92 -0.65 19.93 1.31
CA LEU A 92 -0.95 19.77 -0.12
C LEU A 92 -2.46 19.68 -0.37
N ARG A 93 -2.90 19.98 -1.60
CA ARG A 93 -4.31 19.87 -1.99
C ARG A 93 -4.68 18.40 -2.23
N GLN A 94 -5.97 18.08 -2.07
CA GLN A 94 -6.49 16.71 -2.24
C GLN A 94 -6.35 16.16 -3.66
N ASN A 95 -6.17 17.04 -4.64
CA ASN A 95 -5.97 16.67 -6.04
C ASN A 95 -4.48 16.64 -6.45
N GLU A 96 -3.55 16.88 -5.52
CA GLU A 96 -2.11 16.93 -5.79
C GLU A 96 -1.36 15.75 -5.17
N ALA A 97 -1.83 15.25 -4.02
CA ALA A 97 -1.15 14.19 -3.30
C ALA A 97 -2.07 13.38 -2.38
N PHE A 98 -1.66 12.14 -2.11
CA PHE A 98 -2.22 11.29 -1.06
C PHE A 98 -1.11 10.61 -0.25
N THR A 99 -1.40 10.20 0.98
CA THR A 99 -0.41 9.55 1.85
C THR A 99 -0.88 8.16 2.27
N VAL A 100 0.01 7.18 2.10
CA VAL A 100 -0.18 5.79 2.55
C VAL A 100 0.75 5.52 3.73
N CYS A 101 0.21 4.95 4.80
CA CYS A 101 0.97 4.55 5.97
C CYS A 101 1.48 3.12 5.78
N HIS A 102 2.75 2.97 5.41
CA HIS A 102 3.40 1.67 5.23
C HIS A 102 4.00 1.17 6.55
N TYR A 103 4.38 -0.10 6.61
CA TYR A 103 5.09 -0.67 7.77
C TYR A 103 6.36 0.10 8.14
N ALA A 104 7.05 0.67 7.14
CA ALA A 104 8.30 1.40 7.31
C ALA A 104 8.11 2.92 7.48
N GLY A 105 6.87 3.41 7.51
CA GLY A 105 6.52 4.82 7.66
C GLY A 105 5.60 5.37 6.58
N ASP A 106 5.20 6.61 6.76
CA ASP A 106 4.25 7.30 5.87
C ASP A 106 4.94 7.75 4.58
N VAL A 107 4.31 7.46 3.43
CA VAL A 107 4.79 7.85 2.11
C VAL A 107 3.73 8.70 1.41
N THR A 108 4.10 9.91 1.02
CA THR A 108 3.24 10.81 0.25
C THR A 108 3.54 10.68 -1.25
N TYR A 109 2.53 10.31 -2.02
CA TYR A 109 2.57 10.20 -3.47
C TYR A 109 2.03 11.48 -4.11
N HIS A 110 2.71 12.01 -5.11
CA HIS A 110 2.39 13.27 -5.78
C HIS A 110 1.98 13.02 -7.23
N SER A 111 1.02 13.80 -7.75
CA SER A 111 0.53 13.67 -9.13
C SER A 111 1.65 13.89 -10.15
N GLY A 112 2.49 14.91 -9.98
CA GLY A 112 3.55 15.24 -10.94
C GLY A 112 4.73 14.26 -11.01
N ALA A 113 4.77 13.23 -10.17
CA ALA A 113 5.86 12.23 -10.17
C ALA A 113 5.54 10.95 -10.97
N PHE A 114 4.32 10.83 -11.53
CA PHE A 114 3.90 9.63 -12.27
C PHE A 114 4.19 9.71 -13.77
N VAL A 115 4.49 10.89 -14.32
CA VAL A 115 4.71 11.09 -15.78
C VAL A 115 6.13 10.75 -16.23
N GLU A 116 7.15 10.79 -15.36
CA GLU A 116 8.55 10.59 -15.76
C GLU A 116 8.95 9.11 -15.93
N GLY A 117 8.01 8.16 -15.80
CA GLY A 117 8.29 6.72 -15.79
C GLY A 117 8.09 5.98 -17.12
N ASP A 118 7.45 6.60 -18.12
CA ASP A 118 7.02 5.93 -19.36
C ASP A 118 7.65 6.53 -20.65
N ASP A 119 8.71 7.34 -20.54
CA ASP A 119 9.52 7.78 -21.69
C ASP A 119 10.89 7.05 -21.69
N GLU A 120 10.89 5.76 -22.05
CA GLU A 120 12.08 5.14 -22.67
C GLU A 120 12.12 5.53 -24.15
N ASP A 121 12.71 6.69 -24.45
CA ASP A 121 13.23 7.02 -25.78
C ASP A 121 14.58 7.74 -25.65
N ALA A 122 15.65 6.98 -25.80
CA ALA A 122 17.01 7.47 -26.08
C ALA A 122 17.64 6.64 -27.20
#